data_AF-X1FVA7-F1
#
_entry.id   AF-X1FVA7-F1
#
_cell.length_a   1.000
_cell.length_b   1.000
_cell.length_c   1.000
_cell.angle_alpha   90.00
_cell.angle_beta   90.00
_cell.angle_gamma   90.00
#
_symmetry.space_group_name_H-M   'P 1'
#
loop_
_entity.id
_entity.type
_entity.pdbx_description
1 polymer ?
#
loop_
_entity_poly.entity_id
_entity_poly.type
_entity_poly.pdbx_seq_one_letter_code
_entity_poly.pdbx_strand_id
1 'polypeptide(L)'
;RGRVKEHFQLNADIIGVNHPAADAEIIALTTSIIKTAGLKDEEFVCVINSRELLQSYLEFLDIKKKEEVIRIIDAKGKYVQNAIEADLIKKGFKSSESKVLAQQFRTIWQQDPRKEKNYPDIESKSDLAQYLDKLMIIEEKEVKAALESIGLSPEQTSKVYDFTLIKGIPQDVIVALKSLEVGDRVKLAIENMEELLTYLESFDVIKNCEFDMSIARGLDYYTGVVYEFLDRTGSVARAIAGGGRYDQLVESFGGGKIPATGIGMGETVLHSILKKLN
;
A
#
# COMPACT_ATOMS: atom_id res chain seq x y z
N ARG A 1 8.79 6.16 -22.59
CA ARG A 1 8.30 4.79 -22.88
C ARG A 1 6.82 4.73 -22.51
N GLY A 2 5.94 4.28 -23.41
CA GLY A 2 4.50 4.18 -23.17
C GLY A 2 4.13 3.06 -22.20
N ARG A 3 2.84 2.96 -21.82
CA ARG A 3 2.33 1.82 -21.04
C ARG A 3 2.47 0.54 -21.87
N VAL A 4 3.02 -0.51 -21.27
CA VAL A 4 3.13 -1.83 -21.90
C VAL A 4 1.72 -2.40 -22.06
N LYS A 5 1.42 -3.00 -23.22
CA LYS A 5 0.10 -3.61 -23.50
C LYS A 5 0.05 -5.10 -23.17
N GLU A 6 1.21 -5.71 -22.93
CA GLU A 6 1.38 -7.12 -22.56
C GLU A 6 2.50 -7.23 -21.53
N HIS A 7 2.40 -8.20 -20.62
CA HIS A 7 3.46 -8.61 -19.72
C HIS A 7 3.16 -10.02 -19.20
N PHE A 8 4.19 -10.77 -18.83
CA PHE A 8 4.01 -12.03 -18.10
C PHE A 8 3.86 -11.76 -16.60
N GLN A 9 3.00 -12.56 -15.97
CA GLN A 9 2.75 -12.52 -14.54
C GLN A 9 2.79 -13.95 -13.99
N LEU A 10 3.71 -14.20 -13.07
CA LEU A 10 3.68 -15.40 -12.25
C LEU A 10 2.53 -15.25 -11.25
N ASN A 11 1.67 -16.26 -11.19
CA ASN A 11 0.61 -16.35 -10.18
C ASN A 11 0.78 -17.61 -9.36
N ALA A 12 0.52 -17.52 -8.06
CA ALA A 12 0.43 -18.65 -7.16
C ALA A 12 -0.70 -18.41 -6.16
N ASP A 13 -1.54 -19.42 -5.97
CA ASP A 13 -2.76 -19.31 -5.19
C ASP A 13 -2.96 -20.56 -4.32
N ILE A 14 -3.39 -20.35 -3.07
CA ILE A 14 -3.88 -21.39 -2.18
C ILE A 14 -5.40 -21.27 -2.14
N ILE A 15 -6.09 -22.36 -2.49
CA ILE A 15 -7.55 -22.43 -2.57
C ILE A 15 -8.06 -23.42 -1.53
N GLY A 16 -9.14 -23.07 -0.83
CA GLY A 16 -9.80 -23.93 0.15
C GLY A 16 -9.25 -23.82 1.58
N VAL A 17 -8.31 -22.90 1.84
CA VAL A 17 -7.74 -22.68 3.18
C VAL A 17 -8.16 -21.32 3.73
N ASN A 18 -9.02 -21.33 4.76
CA ASN A 18 -9.41 -20.15 5.52
C ASN A 18 -8.56 -20.03 6.80
N HIS A 19 -7.29 -19.64 6.66
CA HIS A 19 -6.38 -19.48 7.78
C HIS A 19 -5.28 -18.47 7.43
N PRO A 20 -4.86 -17.57 8.35
CA PRO A 20 -3.75 -16.65 8.13
C PRO A 20 -2.43 -17.31 7.73
N ALA A 21 -2.24 -18.59 8.03
CA ALA A 21 -1.07 -19.36 7.66
C ALA A 21 -0.92 -19.48 6.13
N ALA A 22 -2.03 -19.56 5.39
CA ALA A 22 -1.98 -19.58 3.92
C ALA A 22 -1.51 -18.23 3.36
N ASP A 23 -1.91 -17.12 3.99
CA ASP A 23 -1.45 -15.78 3.61
C ASP A 23 0.05 -15.62 3.86
N ALA A 24 0.52 -16.07 5.03
CA ALA A 24 1.94 -16.10 5.37
C ALA A 24 2.76 -17.00 4.43
N GLU A 25 2.22 -18.16 4.02
CA GLU A 25 2.89 -19.09 3.09
C GLU A 25 3.10 -18.43 1.73
N ILE A 26 2.10 -17.72 1.19
CA ILE A 26 2.23 -16.99 -0.07
C ILE A 26 3.26 -15.86 0.05
N ILE A 27 3.27 -15.11 1.16
CA ILE A 27 4.25 -14.08 1.42
C ILE A 27 5.66 -14.70 1.50
N ALA A 28 5.81 -15.85 2.16
CA ALA A 28 7.08 -16.54 2.29
C ALA A 28 7.60 -17.08 0.94
N LEU A 29 6.71 -17.69 0.14
CA LEU A 29 7.01 -18.11 -1.23
C LEU A 29 7.49 -16.94 -2.08
N THR A 30 6.77 -15.81 -2.04
CA THR A 30 7.11 -14.63 -2.83
C THR A 30 8.45 -14.03 -2.39
N THR A 31 8.70 -13.97 -1.08
CA THR A 31 9.98 -13.55 -0.49
C THR A 31 11.12 -14.45 -0.99
N SER A 32 10.93 -15.77 -0.99
CA SER A 32 11.90 -16.73 -1.50
C SER A 32 12.20 -16.50 -2.98
N ILE A 33 11.18 -16.35 -3.82
CA ILE A 33 11.34 -16.08 -5.26
C ILE A 33 12.17 -14.81 -5.50
N ILE A 34 11.86 -13.71 -4.80
CA ILE A 34 12.56 -12.43 -4.95
C ILE A 34 14.04 -12.58 -4.56
N LYS A 35 14.32 -13.28 -3.45
CA LYS A 35 15.70 -13.51 -2.98
C LYS A 35 16.48 -14.41 -3.91
N THR A 36 15.88 -15.50 -4.39
CA THR A 36 16.49 -16.40 -5.37
C THR A 36 16.77 -15.70 -6.70
N ALA A 37 15.94 -14.71 -7.08
CA ALA A 37 16.19 -13.91 -8.27
C ALA A 37 17.36 -12.90 -8.11
N GLY A 38 17.82 -12.65 -6.89
CA GLY A 38 19.05 -11.90 -6.61
C GLY A 38 18.91 -10.65 -5.73
N LEU A 39 17.71 -10.31 -5.27
CA LEU A 39 17.53 -9.20 -4.33
C LEU A 39 17.90 -9.62 -2.90
N LYS A 40 18.52 -8.71 -2.15
CA LYS A 40 18.84 -8.88 -0.73
C LYS A 40 17.70 -8.41 0.16
N ASP A 41 17.76 -8.78 1.44
CA ASP A 41 16.71 -8.47 2.42
C ASP A 41 16.47 -6.96 2.58
N GLU A 42 17.51 -6.15 2.45
CA GLU A 42 17.44 -4.68 2.55
C GLU A 42 16.93 -3.99 1.26
N GLU A 43 16.84 -4.71 0.15
CA GLU A 43 16.52 -4.15 -1.17
C GLU A 43 15.03 -4.20 -1.50
N PHE A 44 14.21 -4.87 -0.68
CA PHE A 44 12.76 -4.89 -0.81
C PHE A 44 12.04 -4.96 0.54
N VAL A 45 10.73 -4.74 0.52
CA VAL A 45 9.86 -4.92 1.68
C VAL A 45 8.48 -5.41 1.22
N CYS A 46 7.88 -6.31 1.99
CA CYS A 46 6.49 -6.70 1.90
C CYS A 46 5.67 -5.83 2.85
N VAL A 47 4.89 -4.90 2.32
CA VAL A 47 3.97 -4.07 3.10
C VAL A 47 2.61 -4.74 3.15
N ILE A 48 2.06 -4.91 4.35
CA ILE A 48 0.89 -5.75 4.64
C ILE A 48 -0.21 -4.93 5.33
N ASN A 49 -1.46 -5.18 4.94
CA ASN A 49 -2.65 -4.70 5.64
C ASN A 49 -3.74 -5.78 5.64
N SER A 50 -4.88 -5.52 6.28
CA SER A 50 -6.10 -6.33 6.18
C SER A 50 -7.28 -5.48 5.75
N ARG A 51 -7.93 -5.93 4.67
CA ARG A 51 -9.18 -5.35 4.18
C ARG A 51 -10.31 -5.55 5.19
N GLU A 52 -10.32 -6.67 5.91
CA GLU A 52 -11.26 -6.94 7.00
C GLU A 52 -11.08 -5.92 8.14
N LEU A 53 -9.83 -5.65 8.53
CA LEU A 53 -9.52 -4.67 9.57
C LEU A 53 -9.97 -3.26 9.17
N LEU A 54 -9.61 -2.81 7.96
CA LEU A 54 -10.06 -1.51 7.46
C LEU A 54 -11.58 -1.41 7.38
N GLN A 55 -12.27 -2.41 6.83
CA GLN A 55 -13.73 -2.39 6.73
C GLN A 55 -14.42 -2.38 8.09
N SER A 56 -13.97 -3.21 9.04
CA SER A 56 -14.53 -3.24 10.39
C SER A 56 -14.27 -1.94 11.16
N TYR A 57 -13.12 -1.30 10.95
CA TYR A 57 -12.82 0.02 11.51
C TYR A 57 -13.76 1.10 10.94
N LEU A 58 -13.97 1.12 9.62
CA LEU A 58 -14.92 2.07 8.99
C LEU A 58 -16.36 1.85 9.46
N GLU A 59 -16.78 0.60 9.67
CA GLU A 59 -18.08 0.27 10.27
C GLU A 59 -18.21 0.78 11.70
N PHE A 60 -17.17 0.61 12.52
CA PHE A 60 -17.15 1.11 13.88
C PHE A 60 -17.32 2.63 13.95
N LEU A 61 -16.83 3.36 12.95
CA LEU A 61 -17.02 4.80 12.78
C LEU A 61 -18.36 5.21 12.16
N ASP A 62 -19.29 4.27 11.95
CA ASP A 62 -20.57 4.45 11.27
C ASP A 62 -20.43 5.05 9.85
N ILE A 63 -19.37 4.67 9.13
CA ILE A 63 -19.12 5.12 7.76
C ILE A 63 -19.76 4.14 6.78
N LYS A 64 -20.77 4.63 6.06
CA LYS A 64 -21.51 3.84 5.05
C LYS A 64 -20.79 3.74 3.70
N LYS A 65 -20.01 4.76 3.33
CA LYS A 65 -19.32 4.88 2.02
C LYS A 65 -17.91 4.26 2.05
N LYS A 66 -17.84 2.97 2.37
CA LYS A 66 -16.57 2.28 2.65
C LYS A 66 -15.71 2.19 1.40
N GLU A 67 -16.32 1.83 0.27
CA GLU A 67 -15.65 1.66 -1.01
C GLU A 67 -15.04 2.97 -1.51
N GLU A 68 -15.74 4.10 -1.34
CA GLU A 68 -15.19 5.41 -1.67
C GLU A 68 -14.01 5.79 -0.77
N VAL A 69 -14.12 5.57 0.55
CA VAL A 69 -13.01 5.82 1.49
C VAL A 69 -11.78 5.00 1.11
N ILE A 70 -11.96 3.72 0.83
CA ILE A 70 -10.88 2.82 0.45
C ILE A 70 -10.22 3.28 -0.86
N ARG A 71 -11.00 3.69 -1.86
CA ARG A 71 -10.46 4.26 -3.11
C ARG A 71 -9.69 5.55 -2.88
N ILE A 72 -10.13 6.40 -1.95
CA ILE A 72 -9.40 7.62 -1.58
C ILE A 72 -8.06 7.27 -0.93
N ILE A 73 -8.03 6.31 -0.03
CA ILE A 73 -6.81 5.81 0.63
C ILE A 73 -5.84 5.22 -0.40
N ASP A 74 -6.29 4.36 -1.31
CA ASP A 74 -5.45 3.78 -2.38
C ASP A 74 -4.91 4.87 -3.34
N ALA A 75 -5.67 5.95 -3.54
CA ALA A 75 -5.33 7.05 -4.43
C ALA A 75 -4.52 8.19 -3.76
N LYS A 76 -4.08 8.08 -2.51
CA LYS A 76 -3.31 9.12 -1.77
C LYS A 76 -2.19 9.76 -2.59
N GLY A 77 -1.31 8.96 -3.18
CA GLY A 77 -0.21 9.47 -4.00
C GLY A 77 -0.67 10.20 -5.27
N LYS A 78 -1.86 9.87 -5.77
CA LYS A 78 -2.47 10.57 -6.92
C LYS A 78 -3.02 11.94 -6.50
N TYR A 79 -3.54 12.09 -5.29
CA TYR A 79 -3.93 13.40 -4.75
C TYR A 79 -2.73 14.32 -4.61
N VAL A 80 -1.62 13.83 -4.02
CA VAL A 80 -0.36 14.58 -3.94
C VAL A 80 0.13 15.02 -5.32
N GLN A 81 0.15 14.09 -6.29
CA GLN A 81 0.51 14.39 -7.68
C GLN A 81 -0.37 15.50 -8.27
N ASN A 82 -1.69 15.39 -8.15
CA ASN A 82 -2.61 16.35 -8.76
C ASN A 82 -2.48 17.74 -8.14
N ALA A 83 -2.29 17.83 -6.81
CA ALA A 83 -2.11 19.09 -6.11
C ALA A 83 -0.82 19.80 -6.54
N ILE A 84 0.30 19.07 -6.64
CA ILE A 84 1.57 19.63 -7.09
C ILE A 84 1.49 20.04 -8.57
N GLU A 85 0.88 19.22 -9.43
CA GLU A 85 0.67 19.54 -10.85
C GLU A 85 -0.11 20.85 -11.00
N ALA A 86 -1.20 21.02 -10.25
CA ALA A 86 -2.01 22.23 -10.26
C ALA A 86 -1.25 23.47 -9.76
N ASP A 87 -0.44 23.34 -8.70
CA ASP A 87 0.37 24.46 -8.18
C ASP A 87 1.48 24.87 -9.14
N LEU A 88 2.16 23.91 -9.79
CA LEU A 88 3.16 24.19 -10.81
C LEU A 88 2.56 24.93 -12.01
N ILE A 89 1.38 24.53 -12.48
CA ILE A 89 0.69 25.24 -13.58
C ILE A 89 0.37 26.68 -13.18
N LYS A 90 -0.12 26.90 -11.94
CA LYS A 90 -0.39 28.26 -11.42
C LYS A 90 0.88 29.12 -11.35
N LYS A 91 2.04 28.51 -11.10
CA LYS A 91 3.36 29.17 -11.09
C LYS A 91 3.95 29.38 -12.50
N GLY A 92 3.24 29.01 -13.57
CA GLY A 92 3.63 29.28 -14.95
C GLY A 92 4.40 28.16 -15.65
N PHE A 93 4.52 26.97 -15.04
CA PHE A 93 5.10 25.81 -15.70
C PHE A 93 4.19 25.29 -16.82
N LYS A 94 4.79 24.74 -17.88
CA LYS A 94 4.02 24.11 -18.97
C LYS A 94 3.34 22.84 -18.46
N SER A 95 2.09 22.60 -18.85
CA SER A 95 1.31 21.42 -18.42
C SER A 95 2.05 20.08 -18.62
N SER A 96 2.74 19.90 -19.75
CA SER A 96 3.53 18.68 -20.00
C SER A 96 4.69 18.49 -19.03
N GLU A 97 5.33 19.58 -18.61
CA GLU A 97 6.44 19.59 -17.66
C GLU A 97 5.93 19.39 -16.23
N SER A 98 4.89 20.13 -15.83
CA SER A 98 4.24 20.00 -14.51
C SER A 98 3.82 18.56 -14.23
N LYS A 99 3.27 17.86 -15.23
CA LYS A 99 2.87 16.46 -15.11
C LYS A 99 4.05 15.52 -14.84
N VAL A 100 5.19 15.75 -15.49
CA VAL A 100 6.40 14.94 -15.29
C VAL A 100 6.98 15.19 -13.90
N LEU A 101 7.11 16.45 -13.49
CA LEU A 101 7.61 16.84 -12.17
C LEU A 101 6.70 16.31 -11.05
N ALA A 102 5.38 16.47 -11.17
CA ALA A 102 4.43 15.94 -10.20
C ALA A 102 4.48 14.42 -10.09
N GLN A 103 4.70 13.72 -11.21
CA GLN A 103 4.91 12.27 -11.20
C GLN A 103 6.21 11.88 -10.47
N GLN A 104 7.27 12.68 -10.58
CA GLN A 104 8.50 12.48 -9.80
C GLN A 104 8.25 12.69 -8.31
N PHE A 105 7.56 13.75 -7.91
CA PHE A 105 7.20 13.97 -6.51
C PHE A 105 6.33 12.86 -5.92
N ARG A 106 5.39 12.31 -6.71
CA ARG A 106 4.63 11.13 -6.30
C ARG A 106 5.54 9.93 -6.04
N THR A 107 6.49 9.67 -6.94
CA THR A 107 7.46 8.58 -6.75
C THR A 107 8.28 8.77 -5.47
N ILE A 108 8.73 10.00 -5.22
CA ILE A 108 9.47 10.35 -3.99
C ILE A 108 8.60 10.10 -2.77
N TRP A 109 7.37 10.60 -2.76
CA TRP A 109 6.42 10.36 -1.67
C TRP A 109 6.16 8.87 -1.42
N GLN A 110 6.09 8.03 -2.46
CA GLN A 110 5.90 6.59 -2.32
C GLN A 110 7.12 5.87 -1.74
N GLN A 111 8.34 6.30 -2.11
CA GLN A 111 9.58 5.63 -1.73
C GLN A 111 10.22 6.18 -0.45
N ASP A 112 9.97 7.46 -0.17
CA ASP A 112 10.61 8.23 0.89
C ASP A 112 9.69 9.39 1.35
N PRO A 113 8.53 9.06 1.96
CA PRO A 113 7.57 10.08 2.41
C PRO A 113 8.15 11.01 3.50
N ARG A 114 9.20 10.58 4.21
CA ARG A 114 9.87 11.33 5.28
C ARG A 114 11.10 12.12 4.81
N LYS A 115 11.47 12.01 3.52
CA LYS A 115 12.64 12.67 2.93
C LYS A 115 13.94 12.36 3.69
N GLU A 116 14.22 11.07 3.88
CA GLU A 116 15.47 10.57 4.44
C GLU A 116 16.60 10.54 3.39
N LYS A 117 16.27 10.61 2.10
CA LYS A 117 17.20 10.65 0.97
C LYS A 117 17.38 12.06 0.42
N ASN A 118 18.52 12.29 -0.23
CA ASN A 118 18.82 13.53 -0.93
C ASN A 118 18.31 13.47 -2.39
N TYR A 119 17.80 14.59 -2.89
CA TYR A 119 17.27 14.70 -4.26
C TYR A 119 17.91 15.91 -4.98
N PRO A 120 19.20 15.86 -5.34
CA PRO A 120 19.97 17.02 -5.79
C PRO A 120 19.35 17.76 -7.00
N ASP A 121 18.77 17.01 -7.93
CA ASP A 121 18.13 17.56 -9.14
C ASP A 121 16.88 18.40 -8.85
N ILE A 122 16.25 18.18 -7.70
CA ILE A 122 15.08 18.93 -7.20
C ILE A 122 15.53 19.99 -6.20
N GLU A 123 16.42 19.63 -5.27
CA GLU A 123 16.91 20.50 -4.20
C GLU A 123 17.70 21.70 -4.72
N SER A 124 18.40 21.55 -5.86
CA SER A 124 19.09 22.66 -6.54
C SER A 124 18.13 23.72 -7.10
N LYS A 125 16.83 23.43 -7.17
CA LYS A 125 15.80 24.33 -7.72
C LYS A 125 14.89 24.81 -6.59
N SER A 126 15.10 26.05 -6.13
CA SER A 126 14.33 26.65 -5.02
C SER A 126 12.81 26.48 -5.15
N ASP A 127 12.27 26.69 -6.36
CA ASP A 127 10.83 26.59 -6.63
C ASP A 127 10.27 25.16 -6.48
N LEU A 128 11.13 24.14 -6.57
CA LEU A 128 10.75 22.73 -6.46
C LEU A 128 11.10 22.14 -5.09
N ALA A 129 12.21 22.56 -4.47
CA ALA A 129 12.66 22.08 -3.17
C ALA A 129 11.57 22.21 -2.08
N GLN A 130 10.80 23.30 -2.13
CA GLN A 130 9.71 23.55 -1.18
C GLN A 130 8.63 22.47 -1.15
N TYR A 131 8.45 21.68 -2.21
CA TYR A 131 7.43 20.63 -2.22
C TYR A 131 7.89 19.40 -1.45
N LEU A 132 9.20 19.10 -1.43
CA LEU A 132 9.75 17.96 -0.71
C LEU A 132 9.39 18.03 0.78
N ASP A 133 9.52 19.21 1.37
CA ASP A 133 9.23 19.42 2.80
C ASP A 133 7.72 19.55 3.09
N LYS A 134 6.88 19.64 2.05
CA LYS A 134 5.43 19.80 2.15
C LYS A 134 4.65 18.55 1.73
N LEU A 135 5.30 17.46 1.30
CA LEU A 135 4.62 16.27 0.76
C LEU A 135 3.56 15.72 1.71
N MET A 136 3.92 15.54 2.98
CA MET A 136 2.99 15.04 4.02
C MET A 136 1.84 16.02 4.29
N ILE A 137 2.13 17.33 4.30
CA ILE A 137 1.12 18.37 4.53
C ILE A 137 0.12 18.42 3.35
N ILE A 138 0.63 18.27 2.13
CA ILE A 138 -0.18 18.20 0.92
C ILE A 138 -1.04 16.94 0.94
N GLU A 139 -0.46 15.77 1.25
CA GLU A 139 -1.22 14.52 1.37
C GLU A 139 -2.37 14.69 2.38
N GLU A 140 -2.05 15.12 3.61
CA GLU A 140 -3.04 15.26 4.68
C GLU A 140 -4.20 16.14 4.24
N LYS A 141 -3.88 17.32 3.72
CA LYS A 141 -4.88 18.29 3.27
C LYS A 141 -5.77 17.71 2.18
N GLU A 142 -5.18 17.14 1.13
CA GLU A 142 -5.93 16.69 -0.05
C GLU A 142 -6.75 15.43 0.25
N VAL A 143 -6.23 14.52 1.08
CA VAL A 143 -6.95 13.32 1.51
C VAL A 143 -8.11 13.67 2.41
N LYS A 144 -7.92 14.55 3.41
CA LYS A 144 -9.01 15.01 4.28
C LYS A 144 -10.09 15.72 3.48
N ALA A 145 -9.72 16.60 2.55
CA ALA A 145 -10.67 17.24 1.65
C ALA A 145 -11.45 16.23 0.78
N ALA A 146 -10.79 15.18 0.29
CA ALA A 146 -11.46 14.12 -0.48
C ALA A 146 -12.46 13.33 0.39
N LEU A 147 -12.09 12.99 1.62
CA LEU A 147 -12.97 12.30 2.58
C LEU A 147 -14.20 13.15 2.96
N GLU A 148 -14.00 14.44 3.21
CA GLU A 148 -15.10 15.39 3.48
C GLU A 148 -16.01 15.57 2.27
N SER A 149 -15.46 15.55 1.05
CA SER A 149 -16.25 15.69 -0.19
C SER A 149 -17.25 14.55 -0.42
N ILE A 150 -16.96 13.36 0.11
CA ILE A 150 -17.89 12.23 0.08
C ILE A 150 -18.84 12.23 1.29
N GLY A 151 -18.75 13.21 2.18
CA GLY A 151 -19.69 13.45 3.28
C GLY A 151 -19.29 12.85 4.63
N LEU A 152 -18.00 12.55 4.85
CA LEU A 152 -17.51 12.24 6.20
C LEU A 152 -17.50 13.52 7.05
N SER A 153 -17.87 13.38 8.33
CA SER A 153 -17.72 14.46 9.32
C SER A 153 -16.23 14.73 9.60
N PRO A 154 -15.86 15.92 10.11
CA PRO A 154 -14.47 16.22 10.48
C PRO A 154 -13.86 15.21 11.46
N GLU A 155 -14.66 14.67 12.38
CA GLU A 155 -14.21 13.64 13.32
C GLU A 155 -13.91 12.31 12.62
N GLN A 156 -14.83 11.84 11.76
CA GLN A 156 -14.62 10.63 10.96
C GLN A 156 -13.40 10.78 10.05
N THR A 157 -13.27 11.92 9.38
CA THR A 157 -12.14 12.25 8.50
C THR A 157 -10.81 12.20 9.26
N SER A 158 -10.73 12.79 10.46
CA SER A 158 -9.52 12.68 11.28
C SER A 158 -9.23 11.23 11.65
N LYS A 159 -10.19 10.51 12.21
CA LYS A 159 -10.00 9.11 12.64
C LYS A 159 -9.57 8.19 11.50
N VAL A 160 -10.18 8.33 10.31
CA VAL A 160 -9.78 7.57 9.11
C VAL A 160 -8.37 7.94 8.69
N TYR A 161 -8.02 9.23 8.64
CA TYR A 161 -6.68 9.65 8.27
C TYR A 161 -5.64 9.16 9.30
N ASP A 162 -5.89 9.34 10.59
CA ASP A 162 -5.03 8.93 11.69
C ASP A 162 -4.79 7.42 11.68
N PHE A 163 -5.82 6.62 11.35
CA PHE A 163 -5.68 5.18 11.15
C PHE A 163 -4.65 4.84 10.07
N THR A 164 -4.61 5.60 8.96
CA THR A 164 -3.62 5.40 7.89
C THR A 164 -2.18 5.78 8.27
N LEU A 165 -1.99 6.46 9.40
CA LEU A 165 -0.66 6.80 9.92
C LEU A 165 -0.03 5.65 10.72
N ILE A 166 -0.83 4.64 11.08
CA ILE A 166 -0.37 3.46 11.81
C ILE A 166 0.37 2.54 10.83
N LYS A 167 1.70 2.58 10.86
CA LYS A 167 2.56 1.75 10.01
C LYS A 167 3.96 1.59 10.58
N GLY A 168 4.65 0.52 10.17
CA GLY A 168 6.04 0.23 10.54
C GLY A 168 6.28 -1.23 10.87
N ILE A 169 7.12 -1.47 11.88
CA ILE A 169 7.47 -2.81 12.35
C ILE A 169 6.18 -3.54 12.80
N PRO A 170 5.93 -4.79 12.34
CA PRO A 170 4.68 -5.48 12.60
C PRO A 170 4.28 -5.54 14.09
N GLN A 171 5.22 -5.82 14.99
CA GLN A 171 4.98 -5.88 16.43
C GLN A 171 4.54 -4.52 16.99
N ASP A 172 5.21 -3.44 16.61
CA ASP A 172 4.87 -2.08 17.05
C ASP A 172 3.50 -1.65 16.53
N VAL A 173 3.16 -2.03 15.28
CA VAL A 173 1.85 -1.77 14.69
C VAL A 173 0.75 -2.54 15.41
N ILE A 174 0.95 -3.81 15.76
CA ILE A 174 -0.02 -4.58 16.56
C ILE A 174 -0.25 -3.92 17.92
N VAL A 175 0.81 -3.46 18.60
CA VAL A 175 0.70 -2.74 19.88
C VAL A 175 -0.10 -1.45 19.70
N ALA A 176 0.20 -0.66 18.66
CA ALA A 176 -0.53 0.57 18.36
C ALA A 176 -2.02 0.31 18.06
N LEU A 177 -2.34 -0.71 17.25
CA LEU A 177 -3.71 -1.10 16.93
C LEU A 177 -4.48 -1.55 18.18
N LYS A 178 -3.86 -2.33 19.07
CA LYS A 178 -4.47 -2.78 20.34
C LYS A 178 -4.72 -1.64 21.32
N SER A 179 -4.02 -0.52 21.19
CA SER A 179 -4.25 0.68 22.00
C SER A 179 -5.48 1.48 21.58
N LEU A 180 -6.07 1.19 20.40
CA LEU A 180 -7.23 1.89 19.91
C LEU A 180 -8.48 1.51 20.73
N GLU A 181 -9.27 2.52 21.10
CA GLU A 181 -10.58 2.30 21.72
C GLU A 181 -11.61 1.92 20.65
N VAL A 182 -11.74 0.62 20.39
CA VAL A 182 -12.58 0.06 19.30
C VAL A 182 -13.50 -1.06 19.79
N GLY A 183 -14.52 -1.37 18.98
CA GLY A 183 -15.44 -2.47 19.22
C GLY A 183 -14.86 -3.85 18.95
N ASP A 184 -15.55 -4.90 19.41
CA ASP A 184 -15.06 -6.28 19.40
C ASP A 184 -14.76 -6.82 18.00
N ARG A 185 -15.52 -6.38 16.98
CA ARG A 185 -15.27 -6.78 15.58
C ARG A 185 -13.90 -6.30 15.09
N VAL A 186 -13.49 -5.08 15.47
CA VAL A 186 -12.18 -4.54 15.09
C VAL A 186 -11.08 -5.25 15.87
N LYS A 187 -11.31 -5.54 17.17
CA LYS A 187 -10.36 -6.32 17.99
C LYS A 187 -10.08 -7.69 17.39
N LEU A 188 -11.12 -8.40 16.94
CA LEU A 188 -10.97 -9.70 16.28
C LEU A 188 -10.13 -9.59 14.99
N ALA A 189 -10.34 -8.54 14.19
CA ALA A 189 -9.53 -8.31 12.99
C ALA A 189 -8.05 -7.98 13.33
N ILE A 190 -7.80 -7.34 14.47
CA ILE A 190 -6.43 -7.11 14.99
C ILE A 190 -5.81 -8.43 15.46
N GLU A 191 -6.57 -9.29 16.13
CA GLU A 191 -6.12 -10.64 16.53
C GLU A 191 -5.74 -11.50 15.31
N ASN A 192 -6.51 -11.45 14.21
CA ASN A 192 -6.16 -12.12 12.96
C ASN A 192 -4.82 -11.62 12.38
N MET A 193 -4.52 -10.32 12.50
CA MET A 193 -3.24 -9.73 12.08
C MET A 193 -2.08 -10.15 13.00
N GLU A 194 -2.32 -10.31 14.30
CA GLU A 194 -1.35 -10.83 15.26
C GLU A 194 -1.05 -12.32 15.03
N GLU A 195 -2.07 -13.10 14.66
CA GLU A 195 -1.89 -14.48 14.25
C GLU A 195 -1.05 -14.58 12.96
N LEU A 196 -1.33 -13.73 11.96
CA LEU A 196 -0.49 -13.63 10.77
C LEU A 196 0.97 -13.35 11.12
N LEU A 197 1.23 -12.41 12.04
CA LEU A 197 2.57 -12.07 12.52
C LEU A 197 3.31 -13.31 13.05
N THR A 198 2.62 -14.16 13.83
CA THR A 198 3.20 -15.40 14.37
C THR A 198 3.68 -16.35 13.26
N TYR A 199 2.92 -16.46 12.16
CA TYR A 199 3.32 -17.28 11.02
C TYR A 199 4.45 -16.66 10.19
N LEU A 200 4.45 -15.33 10.02
CA LEU A 200 5.54 -14.62 9.36
C LEU A 200 6.88 -14.78 10.11
N GLU A 201 6.83 -14.79 11.45
CA GLU A 201 7.98 -15.13 12.31
C GLU A 201 8.41 -16.59 12.12
N SER A 202 7.45 -17.52 12.14
CA SER A 202 7.71 -18.96 12.00
C SER A 202 8.34 -19.31 10.64
N PHE A 203 8.00 -18.58 9.58
CA PHE A 203 8.58 -18.74 8.25
C PHE A 203 9.87 -17.93 8.02
N ASP A 204 10.39 -17.21 9.04
CA ASP A 204 11.60 -16.37 8.96
C ASP A 204 11.55 -15.29 7.85
N VAL A 205 10.36 -14.74 7.61
CA VAL A 205 10.16 -13.66 6.62
C VAL A 205 9.69 -12.34 7.24
N ILE A 206 9.45 -12.32 8.55
CA ILE A 206 9.03 -11.12 9.29
C ILE A 206 9.98 -9.93 9.10
N LYS A 207 11.30 -10.19 8.97
CA LYS A 207 12.33 -9.16 8.71
C LYS A 207 12.15 -8.43 7.38
N ASN A 208 11.45 -9.04 6.43
CA ASN A 208 11.11 -8.44 5.14
C ASN A 208 9.72 -7.80 5.15
N CYS A 209 9.03 -7.73 6.30
CA CYS A 209 7.65 -7.29 6.38
C CYS A 209 7.50 -5.98 7.16
N GLU A 210 6.56 -5.14 6.71
CA GLU A 210 6.04 -3.99 7.45
C GLU A 210 4.52 -4.03 7.41
N PHE A 211 3.86 -3.61 8.49
CA PHE A 211 2.42 -3.40 8.47
C PHE A 211 2.13 -1.94 8.13
N ASP A 212 1.21 -1.69 7.21
CA ASP A 212 0.86 -0.34 6.77
C ASP A 212 -0.65 -0.21 6.54
N MET A 213 -1.33 0.46 7.49
CA MET A 213 -2.78 0.65 7.47
C MET A 213 -3.26 1.59 6.35
N SER A 214 -2.35 2.18 5.57
CA SER A 214 -2.67 3.02 4.40
C SER A 214 -2.81 2.24 3.08
N ILE A 215 -2.55 0.93 3.08
CA ILE A 215 -2.63 0.11 1.85
C ILE A 215 -3.99 -0.58 1.76
N ALA A 216 -4.67 -0.47 0.61
CA ALA A 216 -5.97 -1.11 0.42
C ALA A 216 -6.06 -2.04 -0.81
N ARG A 217 -5.04 -2.01 -1.69
CA ARG A 217 -4.96 -2.63 -3.02
C ARG A 217 -6.10 -2.23 -3.96
N GLY A 218 -5.75 -1.98 -5.23
CA GLY A 218 -6.69 -1.46 -6.23
C GLY A 218 -7.72 -2.45 -6.81
N LEU A 219 -7.87 -3.66 -6.25
CA LEU A 219 -8.86 -4.64 -6.71
C LEU A 219 -9.92 -4.86 -5.64
N ASP A 220 -11.18 -4.70 -6.04
CA ASP A 220 -12.32 -4.68 -5.10
C ASP A 220 -12.69 -6.08 -4.55
N TYR A 221 -12.06 -7.16 -5.04
CA TYR A 221 -12.37 -8.54 -4.65
C TYR A 221 -11.66 -9.03 -3.38
N TYR A 222 -10.69 -8.28 -2.84
CA TYR A 222 -9.99 -8.70 -1.63
C TYR A 222 -10.92 -8.62 -0.41
N THR A 223 -10.85 -9.62 0.46
CA THR A 223 -11.70 -9.77 1.66
C THR A 223 -10.91 -9.75 2.96
N GLY A 224 -9.63 -10.11 2.93
CA GLY A 224 -8.79 -10.27 4.13
C GLY A 224 -7.43 -9.59 3.99
N VAL A 225 -6.36 -10.31 4.35
CA VAL A 225 -4.97 -9.84 4.25
C VAL A 225 -4.66 -9.40 2.81
N VAL A 226 -3.97 -8.28 2.67
CA VAL A 226 -3.49 -7.73 1.39
C VAL A 226 -2.04 -7.32 1.54
N TYR A 227 -1.25 -7.44 0.47
CA TYR A 227 0.17 -7.12 0.51
C TYR A 227 0.75 -6.67 -0.83
N GLU A 228 1.82 -5.88 -0.76
CA GLU A 228 2.65 -5.47 -1.89
C GLU A 228 4.13 -5.65 -1.56
N PHE A 229 4.90 -6.13 -2.52
CA PHE A 229 6.36 -6.15 -2.45
C PHE A 229 6.90 -4.91 -3.15
N LEU A 230 7.59 -4.05 -2.42
CA LEU A 230 8.11 -2.77 -2.89
C LEU A 230 9.64 -2.80 -2.98
N ASP A 231 10.17 -2.07 -3.94
CA ASP A 231 11.61 -1.87 -4.15
C ASP A 231 12.15 -0.80 -3.18
N ARG A 232 13.11 -1.16 -2.32
CA ARG A 232 13.81 -0.24 -1.41
C ARG A 232 15.05 0.40 -2.02
N THR A 233 15.57 -0.13 -3.12
CA THR A 233 16.71 0.46 -3.85
C THR A 233 16.34 1.82 -4.46
N GLY A 234 15.04 2.09 -4.66
CA GLY A 234 14.54 3.28 -5.34
C GLY A 234 14.63 3.20 -6.86
N SER A 235 15.03 2.05 -7.40
CA SER A 235 15.18 1.81 -8.84
C SER A 235 13.87 1.91 -9.61
N VAL A 236 12.76 1.46 -9.03
CA VAL A 236 11.44 1.44 -9.66
C VAL A 236 10.37 1.88 -8.66
N ALA A 237 9.41 2.69 -9.12
CA ALA A 237 8.31 3.21 -8.31
C ALA A 237 7.06 2.30 -8.26
N ARG A 238 7.16 1.09 -8.80
CA ARG A 238 6.05 0.14 -8.95
C ARG A 238 6.34 -1.08 -8.09
N ALA A 239 5.30 -1.68 -7.53
CA ALA A 239 5.41 -2.93 -6.80
C ALA A 239 6.02 -4.05 -7.68
N ILE A 240 6.91 -4.82 -7.08
CA ILE A 240 7.52 -6.04 -7.62
C ILE A 240 6.44 -7.12 -7.78
N ALA A 241 5.60 -7.26 -6.76
CA ALA A 241 4.59 -8.27 -6.60
C ALA A 241 3.44 -7.71 -5.75
N GLY A 242 2.24 -8.27 -5.87
CA GLY A 242 1.14 -7.91 -4.98
C GLY A 242 0.06 -8.98 -4.95
N GLY A 243 -0.62 -9.09 -3.83
CA GLY A 243 -1.55 -10.18 -3.58
C GLY A 243 -2.46 -9.93 -2.39
N GLY A 244 -3.17 -10.97 -2.00
CA GLY A 244 -4.08 -10.95 -0.86
C GLY A 244 -5.14 -12.04 -0.91
N ARG A 245 -5.96 -12.07 0.14
CA ARG A 245 -7.08 -12.99 0.35
C ARG A 245 -8.37 -12.50 -0.29
N TYR A 246 -9.11 -13.39 -0.95
CA TYR A 246 -10.29 -13.10 -1.76
C TYR A 246 -11.39 -14.17 -1.64
N ASP A 247 -11.90 -14.38 -0.42
CA ASP A 247 -12.75 -15.54 -0.11
C ASP A 247 -14.13 -15.55 -0.78
N GLN A 248 -14.56 -14.43 -1.37
CA GLN A 248 -15.86 -14.28 -2.01
C GLN A 248 -15.80 -14.39 -3.55
N LEU A 249 -14.60 -14.46 -4.14
CA LEU A 249 -14.48 -14.39 -5.60
C LEU A 249 -15.14 -15.59 -6.28
N VAL A 250 -14.89 -16.80 -5.79
CA VAL A 250 -15.46 -18.03 -6.35
C VAL A 250 -17.00 -18.03 -6.24
N GLU A 251 -17.52 -17.60 -5.09
CA GLU A 251 -18.96 -17.46 -4.84
C GLU A 251 -19.60 -16.44 -5.80
N SER A 252 -18.91 -15.33 -6.10
CA SER A 252 -19.41 -14.30 -7.00
C SER A 252 -19.61 -14.77 -8.46
N PHE A 253 -18.93 -15.85 -8.86
CA PHE A 253 -19.11 -16.50 -10.15
C PHE A 253 -20.09 -17.68 -10.13
N GLY A 254 -20.83 -17.88 -9.04
CA GLY A 254 -21.80 -18.97 -8.88
C GLY A 254 -21.20 -20.28 -8.38
N GLY A 255 -19.95 -20.26 -7.91
CA GLY A 255 -19.33 -21.39 -7.21
C GLY A 255 -19.74 -21.48 -5.75
N GLY A 256 -19.13 -22.42 -5.01
CA GLY A 256 -19.27 -22.50 -3.56
C GLY A 256 -18.47 -21.41 -2.84
N LYS A 257 -18.73 -21.23 -1.54
CA LYS A 257 -17.92 -20.40 -0.66
C LYS A 257 -16.55 -21.04 -0.44
N ILE A 258 -15.58 -20.67 -1.27
CA ILE A 258 -14.23 -21.22 -1.27
C ILE A 258 -13.24 -20.10 -0.95
N PRO A 259 -12.60 -20.14 0.24
CA PRO A 259 -11.59 -19.16 0.61
C PRO A 259 -10.36 -19.31 -0.28
N ALA A 260 -9.69 -18.21 -0.58
CA ALA A 260 -8.49 -18.24 -1.41
C ALA A 260 -7.57 -17.04 -1.13
N THR A 261 -6.28 -17.24 -1.31
CA THR A 261 -5.26 -16.19 -1.20
C THR A 261 -4.16 -16.45 -2.22
N GLY A 262 -3.55 -15.39 -2.73
CA GLY A 262 -2.54 -15.54 -3.76
C GLY A 262 -1.85 -14.25 -4.14
N ILE A 263 -0.93 -14.41 -5.09
CA ILE A 263 0.07 -13.44 -5.52
C ILE A 263 0.00 -13.33 -7.03
N GLY A 264 0.11 -12.11 -7.55
CA GLY A 264 0.54 -11.84 -8.92
C GLY A 264 1.87 -11.07 -8.96
N MET A 265 2.88 -11.60 -9.64
CA MET A 265 4.22 -11.02 -9.78
C MET A 265 4.58 -10.77 -11.24
N GLY A 266 4.69 -9.51 -11.64
CA GLY A 266 5.04 -9.13 -13.01
C GLY A 266 6.54 -9.19 -13.27
N GLU A 267 6.97 -9.89 -14.33
CA GLU A 267 8.41 -10.08 -14.61
C GLU A 267 9.18 -8.76 -14.86
N THR A 268 8.48 -7.76 -15.41
CA THR A 268 9.13 -6.55 -15.94
C THR A 268 9.71 -5.64 -14.85
N VAL A 269 9.11 -5.63 -13.66
CA VAL A 269 9.55 -4.78 -12.55
C VAL A 269 10.82 -5.36 -11.94
N LEU A 270 10.79 -6.64 -11.55
CA LEU A 270 11.95 -7.33 -11.00
C LEU A 270 13.14 -7.28 -11.95
N HIS A 271 12.94 -7.57 -13.24
CA HIS A 271 14.00 -7.49 -14.24
C HIS A 271 14.61 -6.08 -14.36
N SER A 272 13.77 -5.03 -14.23
CA SER A 272 14.25 -3.65 -14.29
C SER A 272 15.09 -3.26 -13.07
N ILE A 273 14.79 -3.82 -11.90
CA ILE A 273 15.58 -3.61 -10.68
C ILE A 273 16.92 -4.34 -10.81
N LEU A 274 16.91 -5.63 -11.16
CA LEU A 274 18.11 -6.44 -11.33
C LEU A 274 19.08 -5.87 -12.38
N LYS A 275 18.56 -5.30 -13.46
CA LYS A 275 19.38 -4.61 -14.48
C LYS A 275 20.05 -3.33 -14.02
N LYS A 276 19.59 -2.73 -12.93
CA LYS A 276 20.19 -1.50 -12.36
C LYS A 276 21.20 -1.81 -11.25
N LEU A 277 21.07 -2.98 -10.61
CA LEU A 277 22.01 -3.46 -9.59
C LEU A 277 23.27 -4.11 -10.18
N ASN A 278 23.17 -4.60 -11.43
CA ASN A 278 24.29 -5.12 -12.23
C ASN A 278 24.82 -4.06 -13.20
#